data_AF-A0A5N6GIY0-F1
#
_entry.id   AF-A0A5N6GIY0-F1
#
_cell.length_a   1.000
_cell.length_b   1.000
_cell.length_c   1.000
_cell.angle_alpha   90.00
_cell.angle_beta   90.00
_cell.angle_gamma   90.00
#
_symmetry.space_group_name_H-M   'P 1'
#
loop_
_entity.id
_entity.type
_entity.pdbx_description
1 polymer ?
#
loop_
_entity_poly.entity_id
_entity_poly.type
_entity_poly.pdbx_seq_one_letter_code
_entity_poly.pdbx_strand_id
1 'polypeptide(L)'
;MPPDSEIVHSILDEMLDYIDEDGNVQAYFDKSRPRVDAVIALNVLTLFHKYGRGHELPETTEWIYSILLHRAYINGTRYYPNAEWFLYYLTRLLRVSSDPTLKERIESPLRARVAERVGAAGDAYCLGMRILACNYLGIDNHLDRRILAEMQQEDGGWEASCMYLFPGAKRETGNRGVTTAFAVRALKEGPIYRSSSMGITGAGDTIPRQI
;
A
#
# COMPACT_ATOMS: atom_id res chain seq x y z
N MET A 1 -12.45 11.62 -16.39
CA MET A 1 -13.72 10.87 -16.35
C MET A 1 -13.45 9.58 -15.59
N PRO A 2 -14.26 9.20 -14.58
CA PRO A 2 -14.15 7.88 -13.97
C PRO A 2 -14.39 6.80 -15.05
N PRO A 3 -13.79 5.60 -14.93
CA PRO A 3 -14.05 4.51 -15.87
C PRO A 3 -15.51 4.09 -15.81
N ASP A 4 -16.02 3.56 -16.92
CA ASP A 4 -17.35 2.98 -16.97
C ASP A 4 -17.46 1.81 -15.97
N SER A 5 -18.50 1.85 -15.14
CA SER A 5 -18.72 0.85 -14.10
C SER A 5 -18.94 -0.54 -14.70
N GLU A 6 -19.65 -0.65 -15.82
CA GLU A 6 -19.91 -1.94 -16.46
C GLU A 6 -18.61 -2.60 -16.92
N ILE A 7 -17.72 -1.81 -17.54
CA ILE A 7 -16.40 -2.27 -17.99
C ILE A 7 -15.54 -2.69 -16.80
N VAL A 8 -15.58 -1.96 -15.69
CA VAL A 8 -14.83 -2.35 -14.49
C VAL A 8 -15.32 -3.69 -13.97
N HIS A 9 -16.63 -3.86 -13.80
CA HIS A 9 -17.20 -5.09 -13.26
C HIS A 9 -16.94 -6.28 -14.18
N SER A 10 -17.01 -6.11 -15.51
CA SER A 10 -16.69 -7.19 -16.45
C SER A 10 -15.23 -7.64 -16.36
N ILE A 11 -14.29 -6.71 -16.15
CA ILE A 11 -12.87 -7.05 -15.95
C ILE A 11 -12.66 -7.77 -14.61
N LEU A 12 -13.36 -7.34 -13.56
CA LEU A 12 -13.31 -8.02 -12.26
C LEU A 12 -13.87 -9.46 -12.35
N ASP A 13 -14.92 -9.67 -13.13
CA ASP A 13 -15.46 -11.01 -13.40
C ASP A 13 -14.43 -11.88 -14.14
N GLU A 14 -13.80 -11.33 -15.19
CA GLU A 14 -12.73 -12.02 -15.92
C GLU A 14 -11.55 -12.36 -15.02
N MET A 15 -11.15 -11.50 -14.08
CA MET A 15 -10.07 -11.79 -13.12
C MET A 15 -10.34 -13.03 -12.27
N LEU A 16 -11.61 -13.36 -11.98
CA LEU A 16 -11.99 -14.56 -11.21
C LEU A 16 -11.74 -15.86 -11.97
N ASP A 17 -11.66 -15.82 -13.30
CA ASP A 17 -11.28 -16.97 -14.13
C ASP A 17 -9.77 -17.30 -14.07
N TYR A 18 -8.98 -16.45 -13.41
CA TYR A 18 -7.53 -16.54 -13.26
C TYR A 18 -7.12 -16.66 -11.78
N ILE A 19 -7.78 -17.57 -11.08
CA ILE A 19 -7.44 -18.00 -9.72
C ILE A 19 -6.77 -19.37 -9.79
N ASP A 20 -5.76 -19.61 -8.96
CA ASP A 20 -5.10 -20.91 -8.84
C ASP A 20 -5.84 -21.89 -7.91
N GLU A 21 -5.30 -23.09 -7.74
CA GLU A 21 -5.91 -24.13 -6.90
C GLU A 21 -5.98 -23.78 -5.41
N ASP A 22 -5.17 -22.81 -4.96
CA ASP A 22 -5.12 -22.33 -3.58
C ASP A 22 -6.01 -21.08 -3.37
N GLY A 23 -6.77 -20.66 -4.38
CA GLY A 23 -7.62 -19.47 -4.30
C GLY A 23 -6.86 -18.15 -4.47
N ASN A 24 -5.63 -18.18 -5.00
CA ASN A 24 -4.82 -16.99 -5.24
C ASN A 24 -4.92 -16.49 -6.68
N VAL A 25 -5.06 -15.18 -6.81
CA VAL A 25 -5.09 -14.51 -8.11
C VAL A 25 -3.75 -14.64 -8.84
N GLN A 26 -3.83 -15.02 -10.12
CA GLN A 26 -2.65 -15.14 -10.99
C GLN A 26 -2.20 -13.77 -11.52
N ALA A 27 -0.91 -13.67 -11.80
CA ALA A 27 -0.28 -12.45 -12.28
C ALA A 27 -0.60 -12.11 -13.74
N TYR A 28 -1.09 -13.08 -14.52
CA TYR A 28 -1.34 -12.94 -15.95
C TYR A 28 -2.70 -13.50 -16.32
N PHE A 29 -3.36 -12.87 -17.31
CA PHE A 29 -4.51 -13.45 -18.02
C PHE A 29 -4.07 -14.51 -19.03
N ASP A 30 -3.26 -15.45 -18.57
CA ASP A 30 -2.70 -16.52 -19.39
C ASP A 30 -2.55 -17.76 -18.51
N LYS A 31 -3.44 -18.74 -18.73
CA LYS A 31 -3.47 -20.00 -17.96
C LYS A 31 -2.23 -20.85 -18.18
N SER A 32 -1.44 -20.59 -19.24
CA SER A 32 -0.14 -21.25 -19.44
C SER A 32 0.97 -20.68 -18.54
N ARG A 33 0.70 -19.56 -17.85
CA ARG A 33 1.65 -18.85 -16.98
C ARG A 33 1.07 -18.70 -15.56
N PRO A 34 0.82 -19.80 -14.83
CA PRO A 34 0.21 -19.79 -13.50
C PRO A 34 1.20 -19.29 -12.44
N ARG A 35 1.46 -17.98 -12.46
CA ARG A 35 2.40 -17.33 -11.55
C ARG A 35 1.60 -16.50 -10.57
N VAL A 36 1.86 -16.69 -9.28
CA VAL A 36 1.34 -15.85 -8.23
C VAL A 36 2.45 -14.97 -7.66
N ASP A 37 2.10 -13.74 -7.28
CA ASP A 37 2.99 -12.79 -6.63
C ASP A 37 2.19 -11.93 -5.64
N ALA A 38 2.71 -11.76 -4.43
CA ALA A 38 1.97 -11.11 -3.35
C ALA A 38 1.67 -9.64 -3.60
N VAL A 39 2.56 -8.90 -4.27
CA VAL A 39 2.33 -7.47 -4.58
C VAL A 39 1.33 -7.34 -5.73
N ILE A 40 1.35 -8.26 -6.70
CA ILE A 40 0.33 -8.29 -7.75
C ILE A 40 -1.04 -8.63 -7.16
N ALA A 41 -1.11 -9.66 -6.32
CA ALA A 41 -2.33 -10.05 -5.61
C ALA A 41 -2.89 -8.90 -4.76
N LEU A 42 -2.03 -8.14 -4.07
CA LEU A 42 -2.44 -6.92 -3.35
C LEU A 42 -3.07 -5.86 -4.25
N ASN A 43 -2.59 -5.68 -5.48
CA ASN A 43 -3.21 -4.73 -6.41
C ASN A 43 -4.60 -5.20 -6.85
N VAL A 44 -4.74 -6.49 -7.14
CA VAL A 44 -6.03 -7.08 -7.50
C VAL A 44 -6.99 -6.95 -6.32
N LEU A 45 -6.61 -7.37 -5.12
CA LEU A 45 -7.41 -7.17 -3.90
C LEU A 45 -7.78 -5.70 -3.68
N THR A 46 -6.85 -4.78 -3.85
CA THR A 46 -7.12 -3.33 -3.74
C THR A 46 -8.21 -2.90 -4.73
N LEU A 47 -8.19 -3.42 -5.96
CA LEU A 47 -9.21 -3.14 -6.97
C LEU A 47 -10.57 -3.73 -6.56
N PHE A 48 -10.62 -5.00 -6.14
CA PHE A 48 -11.85 -5.64 -5.68
C PHE A 48 -12.47 -4.90 -4.48
N HIS A 49 -11.66 -4.55 -3.47
CA HIS A 49 -12.14 -3.78 -2.32
C HIS A 49 -12.64 -2.37 -2.71
N LYS A 50 -11.95 -1.69 -3.65
CA LYS A 50 -12.38 -0.38 -4.14
C LYS A 50 -13.80 -0.41 -4.75
N TYR A 51 -14.21 -1.53 -5.33
CA TYR A 51 -15.54 -1.71 -5.94
C TYR A 51 -16.49 -2.56 -5.09
N GLY A 52 -16.21 -2.73 -3.78
CA GLY A 52 -17.11 -3.44 -2.85
C GLY A 52 -17.13 -4.96 -3.00
N ARG A 53 -16.18 -5.52 -3.77
CA ARG A 53 -16.10 -6.94 -4.16
C ARG A 53 -15.00 -7.72 -3.45
N GLY A 54 -14.37 -7.13 -2.43
CA GLY A 54 -13.26 -7.75 -1.69
C GLY A 54 -13.55 -9.15 -1.13
N HIS A 55 -14.82 -9.41 -0.78
CA HIS A 55 -15.29 -10.69 -0.24
C HIS A 55 -15.17 -11.87 -1.23
N GLU A 56 -14.99 -11.61 -2.52
CA GLU A 56 -14.87 -12.65 -3.57
C GLU A 56 -13.47 -13.26 -3.65
N LEU A 57 -12.50 -12.74 -2.89
CA LEU A 57 -11.13 -13.25 -2.82
C LEU A 57 -10.70 -13.55 -1.37
N PRO A 58 -11.43 -14.41 -0.64
CA PRO A 58 -11.14 -14.66 0.77
C PRO A 58 -9.79 -15.38 0.96
N GLU A 59 -9.45 -16.37 0.14
CA GLU A 59 -8.19 -17.11 0.23
C GLU A 59 -6.98 -16.20 -0.05
N THR A 60 -7.07 -15.35 -1.08
CA THR A 60 -6.03 -14.35 -1.35
C THR A 60 -5.88 -13.39 -0.17
N THR A 61 -6.98 -12.98 0.47
CA THR A 61 -6.95 -12.12 1.66
C THR A 61 -6.23 -12.80 2.85
N GLU A 62 -6.54 -14.07 3.11
CA GLU A 62 -5.87 -14.88 4.13
C GLU A 62 -4.38 -15.04 3.84
N TRP A 63 -4.02 -15.28 2.58
CA TRP A 63 -2.62 -15.42 2.15
C TRP A 63 -1.82 -14.15 2.40
N ILE A 64 -2.37 -12.98 2.04
CA ILE A 64 -1.75 -11.67 2.33
C ILE A 64 -1.56 -11.46 3.83
N TYR A 65 -2.57 -11.79 4.64
CA TYR A 65 -2.46 -11.69 6.10
C TYR A 65 -1.35 -12.60 6.65
N SER A 66 -1.29 -13.85 6.18
CA SER A 66 -0.25 -14.81 6.55
C SER A 66 1.16 -14.30 6.20
N ILE A 67 1.35 -13.74 5.00
CA ILE A 67 2.63 -13.12 4.60
C ILE A 67 3.03 -12.00 5.56
N LEU A 68 2.09 -11.14 5.96
CA LEU A 68 2.35 -10.04 6.89
C LEU A 68 2.77 -10.57 8.27
N LEU A 69 2.03 -11.55 8.81
CA LEU A 69 2.31 -12.13 10.12
C LEU A 69 3.68 -12.80 10.17
N HIS A 70 3.99 -13.60 9.15
CA HIS A 70 5.21 -14.39 9.09
C HIS A 70 6.39 -13.66 8.46
N ARG A 71 6.22 -12.38 8.10
CA ARG A 71 7.26 -11.53 7.47
C ARG A 71 7.83 -12.13 6.18
N ALA A 72 7.04 -12.91 5.44
CA ALA A 72 7.52 -13.59 4.22
C ALA A 72 7.90 -12.61 3.10
N TYR A 73 7.50 -11.34 3.21
CA TYR A 73 7.83 -10.26 2.29
C TYR A 73 9.24 -9.66 2.47
N ILE A 74 10.00 -10.03 3.52
CA ILE A 74 11.20 -9.28 3.93
C ILE A 74 12.27 -9.16 2.83
N ASN A 75 12.37 -10.19 1.98
CA ASN A 75 13.31 -10.27 0.87
C ASN A 75 12.68 -9.85 -0.49
N GLY A 76 11.53 -9.19 -0.46
CA GLY A 76 10.74 -8.91 -1.65
C GLY A 76 9.98 -10.13 -2.16
N THR A 77 9.59 -10.07 -3.43
CA THR A 77 8.88 -11.12 -4.16
C THR A 77 9.60 -11.44 -5.47
N ARG A 78 8.98 -12.26 -6.32
CA ARG A 78 9.54 -12.62 -7.62
C ARG A 78 9.79 -11.39 -8.50
N TYR A 79 8.89 -10.40 -8.48
CA TYR A 79 8.96 -9.23 -9.34
C TYR A 79 9.37 -7.95 -8.60
N TYR A 80 9.30 -7.94 -7.27
CA TYR A 80 9.52 -6.73 -6.49
C TYR A 80 10.70 -6.93 -5.51
N PRO A 81 11.72 -6.07 -5.55
CA PRO A 81 13.03 -6.38 -4.95
C PRO A 81 13.08 -6.30 -3.41
N ASN A 82 12.09 -5.69 -2.75
CA ASN A 82 12.19 -5.39 -1.32
C ASN A 82 10.83 -5.39 -0.60
N ALA A 83 10.92 -5.34 0.72
CA ALA A 83 9.79 -5.37 1.65
C ALA A 83 8.83 -4.19 1.50
N GLU A 84 9.35 -3.03 1.12
CA GLU A 84 8.61 -1.77 1.06
C GLU A 84 7.47 -1.84 0.04
N TRP A 85 7.63 -2.61 -1.05
CA TRP A 85 6.55 -2.88 -2.02
C TRP A 85 5.33 -3.52 -1.37
N PHE A 86 5.54 -4.61 -0.63
CA PHE A 86 4.44 -5.30 0.03
C PHE A 86 3.77 -4.41 1.08
N LEU A 87 4.58 -3.81 1.97
CA LEU A 87 4.08 -3.01 3.08
C LEU A 87 3.32 -1.76 2.62
N TYR A 88 3.86 -1.03 1.64
CA TYR A 88 3.19 0.15 1.09
C TYR A 88 1.90 -0.23 0.36
N TYR A 89 1.89 -1.28 -0.44
CA TYR A 89 0.68 -1.69 -1.16
C TYR A 89 -0.41 -2.19 -0.21
N LEU A 90 -0.05 -2.77 0.93
CA LEU A 90 -1.03 -3.10 1.96
C LEU A 90 -1.71 -1.86 2.56
N THR A 91 -0.99 -0.73 2.71
CA THR A 91 -1.63 0.53 3.10
C THR A 91 -2.60 1.04 2.04
N ARG A 92 -2.35 0.77 0.75
CA ARG A 92 -3.29 1.14 -0.34
C ARG A 92 -4.57 0.33 -0.24
N LEU A 93 -4.49 -0.96 0.04
CA LEU A 93 -5.65 -1.81 0.31
C LEU A 93 -6.49 -1.26 1.46
N LEU A 94 -5.86 -0.95 2.61
CA LEU A 94 -6.58 -0.41 3.77
C LEU A 94 -7.20 0.97 3.52
N ARG A 95 -6.65 1.78 2.62
CA ARG A 95 -7.20 3.10 2.27
C ARG A 95 -8.51 3.02 1.48
N VAL A 96 -8.68 1.98 0.66
CA VAL A 96 -9.85 1.84 -0.22
C VAL A 96 -10.89 0.85 0.31
N SER A 97 -10.49 -0.05 1.20
CA SER A 97 -11.41 -1.02 1.80
C SER A 97 -12.39 -0.33 2.75
N SER A 98 -13.67 -0.63 2.56
CA SER A 98 -14.75 -0.30 3.50
C SER A 98 -14.99 -1.40 4.54
N ASP A 99 -14.26 -2.52 4.47
CA ASP A 99 -14.41 -3.64 5.40
C ASP A 99 -13.68 -3.34 6.74
N PRO A 100 -14.42 -3.15 7.84
CA PRO A 100 -13.81 -2.87 9.14
C PRO A 100 -13.02 -4.06 9.69
N THR A 101 -13.43 -5.29 9.38
CA THR A 101 -12.80 -6.51 9.91
C THR A 101 -11.40 -6.69 9.34
N LEU A 102 -11.22 -6.45 8.04
CA LEU A 102 -9.92 -6.43 7.38
C LEU A 102 -8.98 -5.42 8.05
N LYS A 103 -9.50 -4.22 8.31
CA LYS A 103 -8.70 -3.13 8.88
C LYS A 103 -8.26 -3.44 10.31
N GLU A 104 -9.18 -3.88 11.17
CA GLU A 104 -8.88 -4.26 12.55
C GLU A 104 -7.81 -5.35 12.62
N ARG A 105 -7.90 -6.33 11.72
CA ARG A 105 -6.97 -7.46 11.66
C ARG A 105 -5.57 -7.07 11.15
N ILE A 106 -5.48 -6.18 10.16
CA ILE A 106 -4.22 -5.90 9.46
C ILE A 106 -3.49 -4.67 10.01
N GLU A 107 -4.19 -3.63 10.46
CA GLU A 107 -3.56 -2.33 10.73
C GLU A 107 -2.49 -2.41 11.82
N SER A 108 -2.76 -3.11 12.93
CA SER A 108 -1.82 -3.24 14.04
C SER A 108 -0.55 -4.03 13.65
N PRO A 109 -0.64 -5.24 13.06
CA PRO A 109 0.53 -5.93 12.53
C PRO A 109 1.30 -5.08 11.49
N LEU A 110 0.59 -4.43 10.56
CA LEU A 110 1.22 -3.59 9.54
C LEU A 110 2.00 -2.41 10.16
N ARG A 111 1.42 -1.74 11.16
CA ARG A 111 2.09 -0.68 11.91
C ARG A 111 3.39 -1.15 12.53
N ALA A 112 3.39 -2.30 13.21
CA ALA A 112 4.60 -2.87 13.79
C ALA A 112 5.65 -3.17 12.71
N ARG A 113 5.24 -3.81 11.61
CA ARG A 113 6.12 -4.18 10.50
C ARG A 113 6.72 -2.97 9.77
N VAL A 114 5.96 -1.88 9.60
CA VAL A 114 6.47 -0.63 9.00
C VAL A 114 7.42 0.08 9.95
N ALA A 115 7.10 0.14 11.25
CA ALA A 115 7.97 0.76 12.25
C ALA A 115 9.35 0.07 12.34
N GLU A 116 9.39 -1.26 12.25
CA GLU A 116 10.63 -2.05 12.20
C GLU A 116 11.55 -1.67 11.02
N ARG A 117 11.00 -1.06 9.96
CA ARG A 117 11.75 -0.72 8.73
C ARG A 117 12.26 0.71 8.71
N VAL A 118 11.85 1.58 9.64
CA VAL A 118 12.29 2.98 9.67
C VAL A 118 13.82 3.04 9.74
N GLY A 119 14.44 3.82 8.85
CA GLY A 119 15.90 3.93 8.76
C GLY A 119 16.60 2.77 8.06
N ALA A 120 15.90 1.75 7.57
CA ALA A 120 16.52 0.68 6.79
C ALA A 120 17.06 1.23 5.45
N ALA A 121 18.20 0.70 5.00
CA ALA A 121 18.79 1.09 3.72
C ALA A 121 17.81 0.87 2.55
N GLY A 122 17.87 1.76 1.56
CA GLY A 122 17.02 1.70 0.38
C GLY A 122 17.27 2.86 -0.57
N ASP A 123 16.78 2.73 -1.79
CA ASP A 123 16.78 3.83 -2.75
C ASP A 123 15.64 4.82 -2.45
N ALA A 124 15.56 5.89 -3.25
CA ALA A 124 14.55 6.93 -3.08
C ALA A 124 13.11 6.37 -3.13
N TYR A 125 12.88 5.28 -3.86
CA TYR A 125 11.57 4.63 -3.94
C TYR A 125 11.24 3.85 -2.67
N CYS A 126 12.19 3.10 -2.13
CA CYS A 126 12.05 2.44 -0.82
C CYS A 126 11.70 3.45 0.26
N LEU A 127 12.47 4.54 0.34
CA LEU A 127 12.27 5.59 1.35
C LEU A 127 10.90 6.26 1.15
N GLY A 128 10.54 6.60 -0.08
CA GLY A 128 9.25 7.20 -0.39
C GLY A 128 8.07 6.31 0.01
N MET A 129 8.11 5.01 -0.33
CA MET A 129 7.08 4.03 0.05
C MET A 129 6.95 3.90 1.56
N ARG A 130 8.08 3.83 2.25
CA ARG A 130 8.11 3.73 3.71
C ARG A 130 7.57 4.97 4.40
N ILE A 131 7.94 6.17 3.94
CA ILE A 131 7.42 7.44 4.45
C ILE A 131 5.90 7.52 4.25
N LEU A 132 5.37 7.18 3.07
CA LEU A 132 3.93 7.22 2.82
C LEU A 132 3.16 6.18 3.65
N ALA A 133 3.75 5.01 3.88
CA ALA A 133 3.18 4.00 4.78
C ALA A 133 3.19 4.49 6.23
N CYS A 134 4.29 5.08 6.70
CA CYS A 134 4.39 5.74 8.00
C CYS A 134 3.33 6.83 8.16
N ASN A 135 3.14 7.70 7.17
CA ASN A 135 2.13 8.76 7.19
C ASN A 135 0.71 8.20 7.32
N TYR A 136 0.41 7.11 6.61
CA TYR A 136 -0.89 6.43 6.70
C TYR A 136 -1.16 5.91 8.11
N LEU A 137 -0.12 5.32 8.72
CA LEU A 137 -0.19 4.67 10.02
C LEU A 137 0.06 5.66 11.16
N GLY A 138 0.38 6.93 10.91
CA GLY A 138 0.74 7.89 11.96
C GLY A 138 2.02 7.51 12.71
N ILE A 139 3.00 6.95 12.00
CA ILE A 139 4.35 6.68 12.51
C ILE A 139 5.22 7.86 12.11
N ASP A 140 5.97 8.41 13.07
CA ASP A 140 6.96 9.44 12.76
C ASP A 140 8.19 8.84 12.06
N ASN A 141 8.67 9.52 11.03
CA ASN A 141 9.77 9.05 10.20
C ASN A 141 10.62 10.22 9.67
N HIS A 142 11.16 11.00 10.60
CA HIS A 142 12.06 12.11 10.27
C HIS A 142 13.36 11.66 9.61
N LEU A 143 13.89 10.49 9.98
CA LEU A 143 15.16 9.97 9.45
C LEU A 143 15.08 9.73 7.94
N ASP A 144 14.09 8.96 7.47
CA ASP A 144 13.98 8.66 6.04
C ASP A 144 13.61 9.89 5.23
N ARG A 145 12.83 10.81 5.80
CA ARG A 145 12.52 12.09 5.15
C ARG A 145 13.78 12.91 4.90
N ARG A 146 14.66 13.00 5.91
CA ARG A 146 15.93 13.71 5.77
C ARG A 146 16.81 13.06 4.71
N ILE A 147 16.98 11.74 4.78
CA ILE A 147 17.80 11.00 3.80
C ILE A 147 17.22 11.18 2.39
N LEU A 148 15.91 11.05 2.22
CA LEU A 148 15.25 11.23 0.93
C LEU A 148 15.46 12.65 0.38
N ALA A 149 15.37 13.69 1.22
CA ALA A 149 15.66 15.05 0.81
C ALA A 149 17.14 15.25 0.41
N GLU A 150 18.07 14.63 1.14
CA GLU A 150 19.52 14.65 0.83
C GLU A 150 19.85 13.92 -0.49
N MET A 151 19.01 12.99 -0.94
CA MET A 151 19.17 12.30 -2.23
C MET A 151 18.74 13.13 -3.45
N GLN A 152 18.15 14.31 -3.24
CA GLN A 152 17.72 15.18 -4.34
C GLN A 152 18.93 15.65 -5.16
N GLN A 153 18.85 15.50 -6.48
CA GLN A 153 19.87 15.95 -7.43
C GLN A 153 19.73 17.47 -7.68
N GLU A 154 20.76 18.09 -8.27
CA GLU A 154 20.79 19.53 -8.55
C GLU A 154 19.61 20.02 -9.40
N ASP A 155 19.08 19.16 -10.28
CA ASP A 155 17.92 19.45 -11.14
C ASP A 155 16.57 19.30 -10.41
N GLY A 156 16.59 18.99 -9.11
CA GLY A 156 15.42 18.78 -8.27
C GLY A 156 14.80 17.37 -8.37
N GLY A 157 15.38 16.47 -9.16
CA GLY A 157 14.93 15.08 -9.31
C GLY A 157 15.64 14.10 -8.38
N TRP A 158 15.28 12.82 -8.52
CA TRP A 158 15.96 11.69 -7.87
C TRP A 158 16.39 10.68 -8.92
N GLU A 159 17.46 9.94 -8.65
CA GLU A 159 17.92 8.86 -9.51
C GLU A 159 16.85 7.78 -9.73
N ALA A 160 16.93 7.10 -10.87
CA ALA A 160 16.01 6.01 -11.16
C ALA A 160 16.18 4.87 -10.13
N SER A 161 15.09 4.49 -9.49
CA SER A 161 15.04 3.38 -8.54
C SER A 161 14.57 2.10 -9.21
N CYS A 162 14.96 0.93 -8.67
CA CYS A 162 14.48 -0.34 -9.19
C CYS A 162 12.98 -0.52 -8.85
N MET A 163 12.15 -0.49 -9.89
CA MET A 163 10.70 -0.66 -9.74
C MET A 163 10.28 -2.13 -9.77
N TYR A 164 10.81 -2.90 -10.73
CA TYR A 164 10.48 -4.31 -10.86
C TYR A 164 11.60 -5.08 -11.55
N LEU A 165 11.61 -6.37 -11.26
CA LEU A 165 12.54 -7.35 -11.77
C LEU A 165 11.91 -8.08 -12.96
N PHE A 166 12.72 -8.38 -13.96
CA PHE A 166 12.43 -9.41 -14.96
C PHE A 166 13.31 -10.63 -14.69
N PRO A 167 12.85 -11.60 -13.88
CA PRO A 167 13.70 -12.73 -13.47
C PRO A 167 14.24 -13.53 -14.65
N GLY A 168 13.43 -13.74 -15.70
CA GLY A 168 13.85 -14.46 -16.90
C GLY A 168 14.96 -13.76 -17.69
N ALA A 169 14.99 -12.42 -17.65
CA ALA A 169 16.00 -11.61 -18.35
C ALA A 169 17.15 -11.16 -17.45
N LYS A 170 17.07 -11.39 -16.13
CA LYS A 170 18.00 -10.87 -15.10
C LYS A 170 18.21 -9.35 -15.23
N ARG A 171 17.11 -8.62 -15.46
CA ARG A 171 17.11 -7.16 -15.64
C ARG A 171 16.24 -6.50 -14.59
N GLU A 172 16.68 -5.33 -14.17
CA GLU A 172 15.92 -4.39 -13.35
C GLU A 172 15.35 -3.31 -14.26
N THR A 173 14.14 -2.86 -13.97
CA THR A 173 13.53 -1.72 -14.64
C THR A 173 13.24 -0.63 -13.63
N GLY A 174 13.62 0.59 -13.96
CA GLY A 174 13.39 1.77 -13.14
C GLY A 174 12.94 2.95 -13.99
N ASN A 175 12.34 3.95 -13.35
CA ASN A 175 11.94 5.17 -14.03
C ASN A 175 12.20 6.38 -13.13
N ARG A 176 13.09 7.27 -13.59
CA ARG A 176 13.48 8.50 -12.89
C ARG A 176 12.29 9.41 -12.58
N GLY A 177 11.38 9.57 -13.54
CA GLY A 177 10.19 10.42 -13.39
C GLY A 177 9.24 9.88 -12.32
N VAL A 178 9.01 8.55 -12.31
CA VAL A 178 8.20 7.91 -11.27
C VAL A 178 8.87 8.02 -9.91
N THR A 179 10.19 7.77 -9.81
CA THR A 179 10.92 7.96 -8.56
C THR A 179 10.80 9.38 -8.03
N THR A 180 11.00 10.37 -8.90
CA THR A 180 10.89 11.79 -8.54
C THR A 180 9.48 12.13 -8.06
N ALA A 181 8.44 11.71 -8.78
CA ALA A 181 7.06 11.95 -8.38
C ALA A 181 6.74 11.34 -7.00
N PHE A 182 7.26 10.14 -6.74
CA PHE A 182 7.08 9.45 -5.47
C PHE A 182 7.81 10.16 -4.32
N ALA A 183 9.06 10.57 -4.55
CA ALA A 183 9.86 11.29 -3.56
C ALA A 183 9.23 12.63 -3.18
N VAL A 184 8.81 13.42 -4.19
CA VAL A 184 8.10 14.68 -3.99
C VAL A 184 6.82 14.47 -3.17
N ARG A 185 6.04 13.43 -3.50
CA ARG A 185 4.82 13.11 -2.76
C ARG A 185 5.12 12.78 -1.29
N ALA A 186 6.11 11.93 -1.04
CA ALA A 186 6.51 11.53 0.31
C ALA A 186 6.98 12.71 1.16
N LEU A 187 7.75 13.65 0.57
CA LEU A 187 8.23 14.84 1.25
C LEU A 187 7.14 15.88 1.51
N LYS A 188 6.15 16.01 0.61
CA LYS A 188 5.03 16.94 0.76
C LYS A 188 3.95 16.48 1.73
N GLU A 189 3.59 15.20 1.72
CA GLU A 189 2.56 14.68 2.62
C GLU A 189 3.13 14.61 4.05
N GLY A 190 2.50 15.26 5.02
CA GLY A 190 2.78 15.08 6.46
C GLY A 190 2.06 13.86 7.04
N PRO A 191 2.30 13.52 8.32
CA PRO A 191 1.51 12.50 9.00
C PRO A 191 0.03 12.88 9.00
N ILE A 192 -0.84 11.92 8.65
CA ILE A 192 -2.29 12.12 8.76
C ILE A 192 -2.63 12.04 10.24
N TYR A 193 -2.66 13.18 10.92
CA TYR A 193 -3.32 13.26 12.22
C TYR A 193 -4.82 13.05 11.99
N ARG A 194 -5.33 11.85 12.27
CA ARG A 194 -6.77 11.65 12.39
C ARG A 194 -7.21 12.45 13.61
N SER A 195 -7.80 13.61 13.38
CA SER A 195 -8.58 14.31 14.40
C SER A 195 -9.68 13.36 14.86
N SER A 196 -9.54 12.80 16.06
CA SER A 196 -10.65 12.18 16.76
C SER A 196 -11.79 13.20 16.78
N SER A 197 -12.90 12.86 16.15
CA SER A 197 -14.15 13.60 16.28
C SER A 197 -14.58 13.55 17.75
N MET A 198 -14.14 14.52 18.54
CA MET A 198 -14.73 14.80 19.84
C MET A 198 -16.11 15.39 19.56
N GLY A 199 -17.13 14.56 19.73
CA GLY A 199 -18.52 14.95 19.62
C GLY A 199 -18.78 16.13 20.56
N ILE A 200 -19.28 17.22 20.00
CA ILE A 200 -19.88 18.29 20.78
C ILE A 200 -21.21 17.76 21.28
N THR A 201 -21.23 17.19 22.49
CA THR A 201 -22.48 17.04 23.23
C THR A 201 -22.79 18.38 23.86
N GLY A 202 -23.77 19.08 23.28
CA GLY A 202 -24.40 20.22 23.92
C GLY A 202 -25.03 19.80 25.24
N ALA A 203 -24.55 20.37 26.33
CA ALA A 203 -25.29 20.47 27.57
C ALA A 203 -25.56 21.97 27.77
N GLY A 204 -26.83 22.35 27.66
CA GLY A 204 -27.26 23.70 27.96
C GLY A 204 -27.16 23.92 29.46
N ASP A 205 -26.41 24.96 29.84
CA ASP A 205 -26.49 25.52 31.18
C ASP A 205 -27.19 26.88 31.13
N THR A 206 -28.26 26.89 31.91
CA THR A 206 -29.20 27.98 32.14
C THR A 206 -28.50 29.09 32.91
N ILE A 207 -28.64 30.33 32.42
CA ILE A 207 -28.23 31.54 33.13
C ILE A 207 -29.28 31.84 34.22
N PRO A 208 -28.94 31.91 35.52
CA PRO A 208 -29.83 32.51 36.49
C PRO A 208 -29.65 34.04 36.48
N ARG A 209 -30.76 34.75 36.27
CA ARG A 209 -30.87 36.19 36.57
C ARG A 209 -30.89 36.38 38.09
N GLN A 210 -30.08 37.31 38.60
CA GLN A 210 -30.35 38.09 39.82
C GLN A 210 -29.94 39.54 39.50
N ILE A 211 -30.93 40.43 39.33
CA ILE A 211 -31.41 41.48 40.27
C ILE A 211 -30.30 42.42 40.68
#